data_AF-A0A6B3IFL4-F1
#
_entry.id   AF-A0A6B3IFL4-F1
#
_cell.length_a   1.000
_cell.length_b   1.000
_cell.length_c   1.000
_cell.angle_alpha   90.00
_cell.angle_beta   90.00
_cell.angle_gamma   90.00
#
_symmetry.space_group_name_H-M   'P 1'
#
loop_
_entity.id
_entity.type
_entity.pdbx_description
1 polymer ?
#
loop_
_entity_poly.entity_id
_entity_poly.type
_entity_poly.pdbx_seq_one_letter_code
_entity_poly.pdbx_strand_id
1 'polypeptide(L)'
;CFARKTHSYLDLDTGIGFDSQIVVKINAAELLQRELASRHWQGEHIAMGTNVDCYQRAEGRYRLMPGIISTLRDRANPFSILTKGTL
;
A
#
# COMPACT_ATOMS: atom_id res chain seq x y z
N CYS A 1 15.27 2.93 -8.92
CA CYS A 1 14.10 2.30 -8.28
C CYS A 1 13.55 3.26 -7.21
N PHE A 2 12.30 3.70 -7.29
CA PHE A 2 11.70 4.65 -6.32
C PHE A 2 11.64 4.07 -4.89
N ALA A 3 11.42 2.76 -4.77
CA ALA A 3 11.37 2.07 -3.49
C ALA A 3 12.70 2.12 -2.70
N ARG A 4 13.87 2.23 -3.36
CA ARG A 4 15.18 2.37 -2.67
C ARG A 4 15.26 3.62 -1.81
N LYS A 5 14.62 4.72 -2.23
CA LYS A 5 14.55 5.93 -1.42
C LYS A 5 13.67 5.74 -0.17
N THR A 6 12.71 4.82 -0.20
CA THR A 6 11.85 4.53 0.96
C THR A 6 12.62 3.76 2.04
N HIS A 7 13.52 2.85 1.68
CA HIS A 7 14.41 2.17 2.64
C HIS A 7 15.35 3.14 3.36
N SER A 8 15.89 4.14 2.66
CA SER A 8 16.71 5.18 3.33
C SER A 8 15.92 6.03 4.33
N TYR A 9 14.60 6.20 4.16
CA TYR A 9 13.74 6.89 5.14
C TYR A 9 13.42 6.02 6.38
N LEU A 10 13.69 4.72 6.30
CA LEU A 10 13.44 3.75 7.38
C LEU A 10 14.73 3.28 8.06
N ASP A 11 15.86 3.96 7.79
CA ASP A 11 17.21 3.58 8.24
C ASP A 11 17.62 2.14 7.88
N LEU A 12 17.05 1.59 6.79
CA LEU A 12 17.35 0.26 6.30
C LEU A 12 18.47 0.31 5.23
N ASP A 13 19.26 -0.76 5.15
CA ASP A 13 20.32 -0.88 4.13
C ASP A 13 19.71 -0.74 2.73
N THR A 14 20.28 0.18 1.95
CA THR A 14 19.87 0.48 0.57
C THR A 14 20.75 -0.23 -0.47
N GLY A 15 21.77 -0.98 -0.01
CA GLY A 15 22.62 -1.86 -0.79
C GLY A 15 22.02 -3.26 -0.95
N ILE A 16 22.71 -4.28 -0.45
CA ILE A 16 22.36 -5.70 -0.64
C ILE A 16 21.07 -6.07 0.14
N GLY A 17 20.78 -5.38 1.25
CA GLY A 17 19.58 -5.58 2.05
C GLY A 17 18.27 -5.20 1.36
N PHE A 18 18.32 -4.30 0.37
CA PHE A 18 17.13 -3.81 -0.32
C PHE A 18 16.36 -4.92 -1.05
N ASP A 19 17.09 -5.87 -1.64
CA ASP A 19 16.48 -6.96 -2.41
C ASP A 19 16.00 -8.13 -1.51
N SER A 20 16.31 -8.11 -0.21
CA SER A 20 15.98 -9.19 0.74
C SER A 20 15.00 -8.80 1.84
N GLN A 21 14.74 -7.50 2.04
CA GLN A 21 13.88 -7.00 3.10
C GLN A 21 12.65 -6.27 2.56
N ILE A 22 11.47 -6.76 2.94
CA ILE A 22 10.19 -6.11 2.65
C ILE A 22 9.62 -5.58 3.96
N VAL A 23 9.26 -4.29 3.98
CA VAL A 23 8.53 -3.68 5.08
C VAL A 23 7.04 -3.72 4.76
N VAL A 24 6.25 -4.28 5.67
CA VAL A 24 4.81 -4.41 5.53
C VAL A 24 4.10 -3.55 6.55
N LYS A 25 3.25 -2.62 6.09
CA LYS A 25 2.41 -1.78 6.95
C LYS A 25 1.12 -2.51 7.29
N ILE A 26 1.17 -3.34 8.33
CA ILE A 26 0.07 -4.24 8.70
C ILE A 26 -1.23 -3.53 9.11
N ASN A 27 -1.16 -2.29 9.58
CA ASN A 27 -2.30 -1.48 9.99
C ASN A 27 -2.88 -0.61 8.85
N ALA A 28 -2.49 -0.85 7.59
CA ALA A 28 -2.88 -0.01 6.46
C ALA A 28 -4.40 0.11 6.27
N ALA A 29 -5.15 -0.99 6.40
CA ALA A 29 -6.61 -0.97 6.22
C ALA A 29 -7.33 -0.17 7.32
N GLU A 30 -6.89 -0.32 8.57
CA GLU A 30 -7.44 0.43 9.72
C GLU A 30 -7.16 1.93 9.58
N LEU A 31 -5.91 2.28 9.25
CA LEU A 31 -5.51 3.66 9.03
C LEU A 31 -6.35 4.29 7.91
N LEU A 32 -6.49 3.59 6.78
CA LEU A 32 -7.30 4.06 5.66
C LEU A 32 -8.75 4.31 6.07
N GLN A 33 -9.35 3.40 6.83
CA GLN A 33 -10.73 3.55 7.31
C GLN A 33 -10.90 4.82 8.16
N ARG A 34 -9.91 5.12 9.01
CA ARG A 34 -9.90 6.33 9.84
C ARG A 34 -9.75 7.59 9.01
N GLU A 35 -8.80 7.61 8.08
CA GLU A 35 -8.55 8.78 7.22
C GLU A 35 -9.77 9.09 6.34
N LEU A 36 -10.37 8.08 5.71
CA LEU A 36 -11.58 8.26 4.88
C LEU A 36 -12.83 8.61 5.69
N ALA A 37 -12.83 8.43 7.02
CA ALA A 37 -13.92 8.86 7.88
C ALA A 37 -13.77 10.34 8.31
N SER A 38 -12.62 10.96 8.05
CA SER A 38 -12.40 12.38 8.35
C SER A 38 -13.28 13.26 7.48
N ARG A 39 -13.87 14.31 8.07
CA ARG A 39 -14.63 15.34 7.34
C ARG A 39 -13.77 16.15 6.37
N HIS A 40 -12.45 16.08 6.52
CA HIS A 40 -11.51 16.79 5.66
C HIS A 40 -11.26 16.05 4.36
N TRP A 41 -11.52 14.74 4.29
CA TRP A 41 -11.36 13.96 3.07
C TRP A 41 -12.43 14.35 2.05
N GLN A 42 -12.03 14.71 0.83
CA GLN A 42 -12.93 15.22 -0.21
C GLN A 42 -13.25 14.19 -1.29
N GLY A 43 -12.82 12.93 -1.11
CA GLY A 43 -13.04 11.86 -2.09
C GLY A 43 -11.95 11.80 -3.16
N GLU A 44 -10.73 12.22 -2.81
CA GLU A 44 -9.59 12.19 -3.71
C GLU A 44 -9.31 10.78 -4.23
N HIS A 45 -8.86 10.72 -5.49
CA HIS A 45 -8.50 9.45 -6.10
C HIS A 45 -7.24 8.86 -5.45
N ILE A 46 -7.33 7.61 -4.98
CA ILE A 46 -6.19 6.89 -4.39
C ILE A 46 -5.56 5.97 -5.44
N ALA A 47 -4.29 6.23 -5.79
CA ALA A 47 -3.52 5.39 -6.70
C ALA A 47 -2.64 4.41 -5.92
N MET A 48 -2.89 3.11 -6.09
CA MET A 48 -2.14 2.03 -5.47
C MET A 48 -1.18 1.38 -6.47
N GLY A 49 -0.08 0.80 -5.96
CA GLY A 49 0.93 0.16 -6.81
C GLY A 49 1.93 1.12 -7.46
N THR A 50 1.98 2.38 -6.99
CA THR A 50 2.82 3.44 -7.59
C THR A 50 4.30 3.34 -7.21
N ASN A 51 4.61 2.90 -5.98
CA ASN A 51 5.98 2.74 -5.51
C ASN A 51 6.45 1.28 -5.54
N VAL A 52 5.61 0.37 -5.01
CA VAL A 52 5.80 -1.08 -5.03
C VAL A 52 4.48 -1.75 -5.40
N ASP A 53 4.57 -2.91 -6.05
CA ASP A 53 3.40 -3.70 -6.41
C ASP A 53 2.62 -4.12 -5.16
N CYS A 54 1.30 -3.96 -5.17
CA CYS A 54 0.44 -4.31 -4.05
C CYS A 54 0.25 -5.83 -3.88
N TYR A 55 0.45 -6.59 -4.95
CA TYR A 55 0.26 -8.05 -4.98
C TYR A 55 1.60 -8.80 -5.02
N GLN A 56 2.58 -8.33 -4.24
CA GLN A 56 3.81 -9.07 -3.98
C GLN A 56 3.53 -10.37 -3.21
N ARG A 57 4.51 -11.29 -3.18
CA ARG A 57 4.42 -12.56 -2.41
C ARG A 57 3.99 -12.35 -0.94
N ALA A 58 4.35 -11.22 -0.33
CA ALA A 58 3.94 -10.85 1.02
C ALA A 58 2.41 -10.75 1.17
N GLU A 59 1.68 -10.31 0.14
CA GLU A 59 0.23 -10.19 0.18
C GLU A 59 -0.46 -11.56 0.40
N GLY A 60 0.11 -12.65 -0.12
CA GLY A 60 -0.39 -14.01 0.16
C GLY A 60 -0.40 -14.38 1.64
N ARG A 61 0.49 -13.77 2.45
CA ARG A 61 0.58 -13.95 3.90
C ARG A 61 -0.24 -12.93 4.67
N TYR A 62 -0.12 -11.64 4.33
CA TYR A 62 -0.69 -10.55 5.13
C TYR A 62 -2.10 -10.15 4.72
N ARG A 63 -2.49 -10.41 3.46
CA ARG A 63 -3.84 -10.18 2.93
C ARG A 63 -4.39 -8.78 3.25
N LEU A 64 -3.58 -7.74 2.99
CA LEU A 64 -3.95 -6.36 3.28
C LEU A 64 -4.90 -5.78 2.24
N MET A 65 -4.78 -6.19 0.97
CA MET A 65 -5.55 -5.65 -0.15
C MET A 65 -7.06 -5.90 -0.03
N PRO A 66 -7.56 -7.08 0.39
CA PRO A 66 -8.99 -7.28 0.62
C PRO A 66 -9.60 -6.28 1.60
N GLY A 67 -8.90 -5.97 2.70
CA GLY A 67 -9.34 -4.97 3.67
C GLY A 67 -9.34 -3.56 3.08
N ILE A 68 -8.26 -3.18 2.39
CA ILE A 68 -8.13 -1.88 1.73
C ILE A 68 -9.24 -1.68 0.68
N ILE A 69 -9.47 -2.66 -0.21
CA ILE A 69 -10.48 -2.58 -1.26
C ILE A 69 -11.89 -2.51 -0.67
N SER A 70 -12.15 -3.28 0.39
CA SER A 70 -13.45 -3.23 1.09
C SER A 70 -13.71 -1.83 1.65
N THR A 71 -12.72 -1.24 2.32
CA THR A 71 -12.82 0.12 2.86
C THR A 71 -13.05 1.17 1.77
N LEU A 72 -12.33 1.09 0.65
CA LEU A 72 -12.51 2.02 -0.48
C LEU A 72 -13.91 1.89 -1.10
N ARG A 73 -14.38 0.65 -1.31
CA ARG A 73 -15.73 0.36 -1.81
C ARG A 73 -16.80 0.92 -0.86
N ASP A 74 -16.69 0.64 0.43
CA ASP A 74 -17.70 1.03 1.42
C ASP A 74 -17.79 2.55 1.62
N ARG A 75 -16.72 3.28 1.22
CA ARG A 75 -16.68 4.74 1.19
C ARG A 75 -16.96 5.33 -0.20
N ALA A 76 -17.22 4.48 -1.20
CA ALA A 76 -17.35 4.86 -2.61
C ALA A 76 -16.18 5.75 -3.10
N ASN A 77 -14.98 5.54 -2.55
CA ASN A 77 -13.82 6.35 -2.88
C ASN A 77 -13.20 5.88 -4.20
N PRO A 78 -12.93 6.78 -5.17
CA PRO A 78 -12.31 6.39 -6.41
C PRO A 78 -10.87 5.91 -6.19
N PHE A 79 -10.47 4.83 -6.88
CA PHE A 79 -9.12 4.30 -6.80
C PHE A 79 -8.69 3.59 -8.07
N SER A 80 -7.37 3.43 -8.23
CA SER A 80 -6.76 2.60 -9.27
C SER A 80 -5.68 1.72 -8.68
N ILE A 81 -5.42 0.59 -9.34
CA ILE A 81 -4.34 -0.34 -8.98
C ILE A 81 -3.46 -0.53 -10.19
N LEU A 82 -2.18 -0.20 -10.05
CA LEU A 82 -1.14 -0.60 -10.99
C LEU A 82 -0.46 -1.86 -10.48
N THR A 83 -0.54 -2.96 -11.23
CA THR A 83 0.09 -4.24 -10.89
C THR A 83 0.77 -4.84 -12.10
N LYS A 84 1.89 -5.54 -11.87
CA LYS A 84 2.55 -6.43 -12.83
C LYS A 84 2.36 -7.91 -12.45
N GLY A 85 1.76 -8.18 -11.30
CA GLY A 85 1.30 -9.52 -10.93
C GLY A 85 0.16 -9.97 -11.84
N THR A 86 0.06 -11.28 -12.06
CA THR A 86 -0.96 -11.87 -12.96
C THR A 86 -2.37 -11.87 -12.40
N LEU A 87 -2.56 -11.45 -11.13
CA LEU A 87 -3.78 -11.56 -10.32
C LEU A 87 -4.29 -13.00 -10.16
#